data_AF-A0A0R3Q1W6-F1
#
_entry.id   AF-A0A0R3Q1W6-F1
#
_cell.length_a   1.000
_cell.length_b   1.000
_cell.length_c   1.000
_cell.angle_alpha   90.00
_cell.angle_beta   90.00
_cell.angle_gamma   90.00
#
_symmetry.space_group_name_H-M   'P 1'
#
loop_
_entity.id
_entity.type
_entity.pdbx_description
1 polymer ?
#
loop_
_entity_poly.entity_id
_entity_poly.type
_entity_poly.pdbx_seq_one_letter_code
_entity_poly.pdbx_strand_id
1 'polypeptide(L)'
;MSKKAVGKKQEKEKKIKVNQDEQPLLPYPDVKRPTVTQRRRRKAELEKDKKEKVASGFYQSHSDQDDTLEQVESLKNELTERSHKRSAKVEKAQSIVEVSAKEDVNDFFKEAVKEVKNPMPSPKQQA
;
A
#
# COMPACT_ATOMS: atom_id res chain seq x y z
N MET A 1 -47.85 18.65 10.19
CA MET A 1 -47.26 17.36 9.73
C MET A 1 -48.24 16.24 10.02
N SER A 2 -48.71 15.50 9.00
CA SER A 2 -49.88 14.62 9.09
C SER A 2 -49.57 13.23 9.68
N LYS A 3 -50.41 12.78 10.63
CA LYS A 3 -50.30 11.49 11.35
C LYS A 3 -50.32 10.26 10.41
N LYS A 4 -50.81 10.39 9.17
CA LYS A 4 -50.86 9.33 8.16
C LYS A 4 -49.49 8.93 7.60
N ALA A 5 -48.51 9.84 7.59
CA ALA A 5 -47.17 9.57 7.06
C ALA A 5 -46.30 8.74 8.03
N VAL A 6 -46.53 8.91 9.35
CA VAL A 6 -45.81 8.19 10.40
C VAL A 6 -46.24 6.72 10.47
N GLY A 7 -47.54 6.43 10.34
CA GLY A 7 -48.06 5.06 10.35
C GLY A 7 -47.56 4.19 9.19
N LYS A 8 -47.42 4.76 7.98
CA LYS A 8 -46.91 4.04 6.79
C LYS A 8 -45.42 3.69 6.89
N LYS A 9 -44.60 4.49 7.60
CA LYS A 9 -43.19 4.16 7.86
C LYS A 9 -43.07 3.00 8.86
N GLN A 10 -43.87 3.03 9.92
CA GLN A 10 -43.83 2.01 10.97
C GLN A 10 -44.29 0.63 10.50
N GLU A 11 -45.24 0.54 9.56
CA GLU A 11 -45.68 -0.74 9.00
C GLU A 11 -44.65 -1.36 8.04
N LYS A 12 -43.96 -0.52 7.25
CA LYS A 12 -42.87 -0.97 6.35
C LYS A 12 -41.67 -1.49 7.14
N GLU A 13 -41.28 -0.81 8.22
CA GLU A 13 -40.18 -1.27 9.08
C GLU A 13 -40.50 -2.58 9.81
N LYS A 14 -41.76 -2.79 10.22
CA LYS A 14 -42.20 -4.05 10.84
C LYS A 14 -42.21 -5.21 9.85
N LYS A 15 -42.64 -5.00 8.59
CA LYS A 15 -42.63 -6.04 7.55
C LYS A 15 -41.23 -6.46 7.10
N ILE A 16 -40.24 -5.57 7.18
CA ILE A 16 -38.83 -5.86 6.86
C ILE A 16 -38.19 -6.74 7.93
N LYS A 17 -38.49 -6.49 9.22
CA LYS A 17 -37.95 -7.29 10.34
C LYS A 17 -38.48 -8.73 10.36
N VAL A 18 -39.78 -8.92 10.10
CA VAL A 18 -40.41 -10.26 10.10
C VAL A 18 -39.83 -11.18 9.00
N ASN A 19 -39.35 -10.63 7.89
CA ASN A 19 -38.74 -11.43 6.82
C ASN A 19 -37.26 -11.82 7.06
N GLN A 20 -36.59 -11.23 8.05
CA GLN A 20 -35.18 -11.57 8.35
C GLN A 20 -35.06 -12.81 9.26
N ASP A 21 -36.08 -13.11 10.05
CA ASP A 21 -36.08 -14.24 10.99
C ASP A 21 -36.49 -15.57 10.32
N GLU A 22 -37.11 -15.53 9.13
CA GLU A 22 -37.66 -16.71 8.44
C GLU A 22 -36.71 -17.33 7.39
N GLN A 23 -35.58 -16.67 7.09
CA GLN A 23 -34.58 -17.21 6.17
C GLN A 23 -33.33 -17.61 6.96
N PRO A 24 -33.09 -18.92 7.21
CA PRO A 24 -31.88 -19.34 7.88
C PRO A 24 -30.67 -18.89 7.04
N LEU A 25 -29.77 -18.13 7.67
CA LEU A 25 -28.53 -17.70 7.04
C LEU A 25 -27.74 -18.96 6.64
N LEU A 26 -27.70 -19.24 5.34
CA LEU A 26 -26.91 -20.35 4.83
C LEU A 26 -25.43 -20.14 5.21
N PRO A 27 -24.73 -21.19 5.65
CA PRO A 27 -23.31 -21.08 5.93
C PRO A 27 -22.56 -20.69 4.65
N TYR A 28 -21.55 -19.85 4.81
CA TYR A 28 -20.66 -19.51 3.70
C TYR A 28 -20.00 -20.78 3.15
N PRO A 29 -19.78 -20.87 1.83
CA PRO A 29 -19.11 -22.02 1.24
C PRO A 29 -17.68 -22.14 1.76
N ASP A 30 -17.22 -23.38 1.95
CA ASP A 30 -15.84 -23.66 2.37
C ASP A 30 -14.85 -23.35 1.23
N VAL A 31 -14.30 -22.14 1.25
CA VAL A 31 -13.26 -21.72 0.30
C VAL A 31 -11.89 -22.13 0.80
N LYS A 32 -11.27 -23.09 0.11
CA LYS A 32 -9.89 -23.51 0.39
C LYS A 32 -8.92 -22.37 0.11
N ARG A 33 -7.99 -22.14 1.05
CA ARG A 33 -6.89 -21.20 0.83
C ARG A 33 -5.95 -21.74 -0.25
N PRO A 34 -5.43 -20.89 -1.14
CA PRO A 34 -4.45 -21.32 -2.12
C PRO A 34 -3.18 -21.87 -1.46
N THR A 35 -2.64 -22.94 -2.02
CA THR A 35 -1.37 -23.53 -1.57
C THR A 35 -0.20 -22.58 -1.82
N VAL A 36 0.94 -22.79 -1.15
CA VAL A 36 2.14 -21.95 -1.30
C VAL A 36 2.61 -21.90 -2.76
N THR A 37 2.60 -23.03 -3.45
CA THR A 37 3.01 -23.15 -4.85
C THR A 37 2.07 -22.39 -5.79
N GLN A 38 0.76 -22.49 -5.58
CA GLN A 38 -0.25 -21.75 -6.34
C GLN A 38 -0.12 -20.24 -6.13
N ARG A 39 0.12 -19.79 -4.89
CA ARG A 39 0.38 -18.37 -4.60
C ARG A 39 1.64 -17.87 -5.32
N ARG A 40 2.72 -18.66 -5.29
CA ARG A 40 3.98 -18.31 -5.97
C ARG A 40 3.77 -18.20 -7.49
N ARG A 41 3.09 -19.18 -8.09
CA ARG A 41 2.79 -19.17 -9.53
C ARG A 41 1.97 -17.94 -9.92
N ARG A 42 0.89 -17.66 -9.19
CA ARG A 42 0.04 -16.50 -9.43
C ARG A 42 0.81 -15.18 -9.29
N LYS A 43 1.69 -15.07 -8.28
CA LYS A 43 2.53 -13.88 -8.11
C LYS A 43 3.45 -13.68 -9.32
N ALA A 44 4.07 -14.76 -9.81
CA ALA A 44 4.95 -14.69 -10.98
C ALA A 44 4.18 -14.31 -12.26
N GLU A 45 2.97 -14.85 -12.46
CA GLU A 45 2.10 -14.49 -13.57
C GLU A 45 1.70 -13.01 -13.52
N LEU A 46 1.29 -12.51 -12.35
CA LEU A 46 0.96 -11.09 -12.16
C LEU A 46 2.17 -10.17 -12.40
N GLU A 47 3.37 -10.59 -12.01
CA GLU A 47 4.57 -9.81 -12.24
C GLU A 47 4.94 -9.75 -13.73
N LYS A 48 4.76 -10.85 -14.47
CA LYS A 48 4.94 -10.87 -15.93
C LYS A 48 3.92 -9.97 -16.63
N ASP A 49 2.63 -10.13 -16.32
CA ASP A 49 1.56 -9.30 -16.87
C ASP A 49 1.79 -7.81 -16.59
N LYS A 50 2.22 -7.47 -15.37
CA LYS A 50 2.59 -6.09 -15.02
C LYS A 50 3.74 -5.59 -15.90
N LYS A 51 4.81 -6.37 -16.08
CA LYS A 51 5.96 -5.99 -16.92
C LYS A 51 5.56 -5.83 -18.38
N GLU A 52 4.74 -6.73 -18.91
CA GLU A 52 4.23 -6.67 -20.28
C GLU A 52 3.37 -5.43 -20.51
N LYS A 53 2.48 -5.10 -19.57
CA LYS A 53 1.64 -3.89 -19.64
C LYS A 53 2.45 -2.60 -19.54
N VAL A 54 3.53 -2.59 -18.76
CA VAL A 54 4.45 -1.44 -18.74
C VAL A 54 5.19 -1.34 -20.07
N ALA A 55 5.70 -2.45 -20.60
CA ALA A 55 6.43 -2.47 -21.87
C ALA A 55 5.55 -2.11 -23.08
N SER A 56 4.28 -2.52 -23.08
CA SER A 56 3.32 -2.20 -24.13
C SER A 56 2.80 -0.76 -24.06
N GLY A 57 3.18 0.00 -23.02
CA GLY A 57 2.67 1.35 -22.78
C GLY A 57 1.19 1.37 -22.38
N PHE A 58 0.63 0.23 -21.94
CA PHE A 58 -0.73 0.17 -21.40
C PHE A 58 -0.88 1.06 -20.17
N TYR A 59 0.18 1.19 -19.37
CA TYR A 59 0.22 2.14 -18.26
C TYR A 59 0.89 3.45 -18.68
N GLN A 60 0.18 4.56 -18.47
CA GLN A 60 0.77 5.90 -18.55
C GLN A 60 1.72 6.12 -17.37
N SER A 61 2.82 6.82 -17.60
CA SER A 61 3.78 7.17 -16.55
C SER A 61 3.17 8.07 -15.47
N HIS A 62 2.24 8.96 -15.83
CA HIS A 62 1.63 9.97 -14.95
C HIS A 62 0.09 9.92 -15.05
N SER A 63 -0.50 8.79 -14.67
CA SER A 63 -1.95 8.56 -14.79
C SER A 63 -2.82 9.35 -13.79
N ASP A 64 -2.22 9.90 -12.73
CA ASP A 64 -2.94 10.46 -11.57
C ASP A 64 -2.58 11.93 -11.31
N GLN A 65 -1.80 12.55 -12.21
CA GLN A 65 -1.55 13.99 -12.17
C GLN A 65 -2.58 14.63 -13.08
N ASP A 66 -3.66 15.10 -12.48
CA ASP A 66 -4.67 15.92 -13.15
C ASP A 66 -4.01 17.24 -13.57
N ASP A 67 -3.67 17.33 -14.86
CA ASP A 67 -3.02 18.50 -15.47
C ASP A 67 -3.99 19.67 -15.69
N THR A 68 -5.28 19.45 -15.42
CA THR A 68 -6.31 20.47 -15.58
C THR A 68 -6.41 21.43 -14.40
N LEU A 69 -5.79 21.10 -13.26
CA LEU A 69 -5.82 21.90 -12.04
C LEU A 69 -4.42 22.18 -11.52
N GLU A 70 -4.18 23.41 -11.08
CA GLU A 70 -2.94 23.79 -10.41
C GLU A 70 -2.81 23.03 -9.08
N GLN A 71 -1.63 22.48 -8.82
CA GLN A 71 -1.36 21.81 -7.55
C GLN A 71 -1.33 22.85 -6.41
N VAL A 72 -2.42 22.94 -5.65
CA VAL A 72 -2.51 23.83 -4.50
C VAL A 72 -1.84 23.19 -3.28
N GLU A 73 -0.95 23.92 -2.62
CA GLU A 73 -0.34 23.48 -1.36
C GLU A 73 -1.43 23.23 -0.31
N SER A 74 -1.41 22.05 0.30
CA SER A 74 -2.35 21.72 1.38
C SER A 74 -2.14 22.65 2.57
N LEU A 75 -3.23 23.17 3.13
CA LEU A 75 -3.18 23.99 4.34
C LEU A 75 -2.56 23.20 5.51
N LYS A 76 -1.75 23.88 6.33
CA LYS A 76 -1.18 23.29 7.54
C LYS A 76 -2.33 22.94 8.50
N ASN A 77 -2.45 21.67 8.85
CA ASN A 77 -3.42 21.23 9.85
C ASN A 77 -3.10 21.85 11.22
N GLU A 78 -4.13 22.30 11.91
CA GLU A 78 -4.03 22.77 13.29
C GLU A 78 -3.60 21.61 14.20
N LEU A 79 -2.54 21.81 14.98
CA LEU A 79 -2.05 20.78 15.88
C LEU A 79 -2.97 20.71 17.10
N THR A 80 -3.76 19.63 17.18
CA THR A 80 -4.45 19.25 18.41
C THR A 80 -3.44 18.75 19.45
N GLU A 81 -3.74 18.89 20.74
CA GLU A 81 -2.86 18.37 21.81
C GLU A 81 -2.49 16.89 21.64
N ARG A 82 -3.40 16.09 21.05
CA ARG A 82 -3.16 14.68 20.74
C ARG A 82 -2.19 14.48 19.57
N SER A 83 -2.21 15.35 18.56
CA SER A 83 -1.27 15.27 17.43
C SER A 83 0.13 15.75 17.82
N HIS A 84 0.26 16.76 18.70
CA HIS A 84 1.57 17.20 19.24
C HIS A 84 2.35 16.06 19.90
N LYS A 85 1.70 15.24 20.72
CA LYS A 85 2.35 14.10 21.39
C LYS A 85 2.77 13.01 20.41
N ARG A 86 2.04 12.86 19.30
CA ARG A 86 2.33 11.87 18.26
C ARG A 86 3.45 12.35 17.33
N SER A 87 3.43 13.60 16.89
CA SER A 87 4.47 14.16 16.02
C SER A 87 5.84 14.15 16.70
N ALA A 88 5.93 14.55 17.97
CA ALA A 88 7.19 14.50 18.74
C ALA A 88 7.77 13.07 18.84
N LYS A 89 6.91 12.05 18.92
CA LYS A 89 7.36 10.65 18.97
C LYS A 89 7.80 10.14 17.58
N VAL A 90 7.15 10.59 16.51
CA VAL A 90 7.49 10.24 15.13
C VAL A 90 8.78 10.92 14.69
N GLU A 91 8.98 12.20 14.99
CA GLU A 91 10.23 12.91 14.67
C GLU A 91 11.42 12.29 15.38
N LYS A 92 11.26 11.90 16.65
CA LYS A 92 12.30 11.18 17.39
C LYS A 92 12.60 9.80 16.79
N ALA A 93 11.63 9.12 16.21
CA ALA A 93 11.84 7.84 15.55
C ALA A 93 12.49 8.01 14.17
N GLN A 94 12.09 9.03 13.41
CA GLN A 94 12.67 9.35 12.10
C GLN A 94 14.13 9.80 12.19
N SER A 95 14.48 10.60 13.20
CA SER A 95 15.88 11.00 13.41
C SER A 95 16.78 9.80 13.74
N ILE A 96 16.27 8.81 14.48
CA ILE A 96 17.01 7.58 14.77
C ILE A 96 17.21 6.74 13.49
N VAL A 97 16.18 6.62 12.66
CA VAL A 97 16.25 5.86 11.39
C VAL A 97 17.16 6.55 10.36
N GLU A 98 17.15 7.88 10.29
CA GLU A 98 18.07 8.62 9.42
C GLU A 98 19.52 8.52 9.87
N VAL A 99 19.77 8.50 11.19
CA VAL A 99 21.13 8.32 11.72
C VAL A 99 21.64 6.91 11.41
N SER A 100 20.82 5.86 11.60
CA SER A 100 21.23 4.49 11.26
C SER A 100 21.45 4.30 9.75
N ALA A 101 20.59 4.88 8.91
CA ALA A 101 20.74 4.78 7.45
C ALA A 101 22.01 5.47 6.92
N LYS A 102 22.46 6.56 7.57
CA LYS A 102 23.71 7.25 7.21
C LYS A 102 24.95 6.48 7.68
N GLU A 103 24.85 5.72 8.78
CA GLU A 103 25.91 4.83 9.25
C GLU A 103 26.10 3.64 8.29
N ASP A 104 25.01 3.00 7.87
CA ASP A 104 25.04 1.84 6.96
C ASP A 104 25.66 2.17 5.58
N VAL A 105 25.38 3.36 5.03
CA VAL A 105 25.98 3.81 3.74
C VAL A 105 27.48 4.08 3.90
N ASN A 106 27.89 4.63 5.05
CA ASN A 106 29.31 4.90 5.32
C ASN A 106 30.12 3.61 5.47
N ASP A 107 29.50 2.55 5.99
CA ASP A 107 30.18 1.27 6.17
C ASP A 107 30.25 0.46 4.86
N PHE A 108 29.23 0.57 3.99
CA PHE A 108 29.28 0.03 2.63
C PHE A 108 30.42 0.62 1.79
N PHE A 109 30.65 1.95 1.87
CA PHE A 109 31.76 2.60 1.16
C PHE A 109 33.13 2.20 1.73
N LYS A 110 33.26 2.00 3.04
CA LYS A 110 34.52 1.55 3.67
C LYS A 110 34.87 0.12 3.28
N GLU A 111 33.88 -0.77 3.13
CA GLU A 111 34.07 -2.15 2.68
C GLU A 111 34.54 -2.20 1.22
N ALA A 112 33.89 -1.44 0.33
CA ALA A 112 34.26 -1.36 -1.09
C ALA A 112 35.70 -0.83 -1.31
N VAL A 113 36.15 0.14 -0.50
CA VAL A 113 37.54 0.65 -0.56
C VAL A 113 38.56 -0.40 -0.09
N LYS A 114 38.14 -1.36 0.75
CA LYS A 114 38.98 -2.46 1.23
C LYS A 114 39.20 -3.53 0.16
N GLU A 115 38.20 -3.79 -0.70
CA GLU A 115 38.30 -4.74 -1.82
C GLU A 115 39.21 -4.25 -2.95
N VAL A 116 39.30 -2.94 -3.20
CA VAL A 116 40.15 -2.38 -4.28
C VAL A 116 41.66 -2.54 -3.99
N LYS A 117 42.07 -2.82 -2.75
CA LYS A 117 43.49 -3.07 -2.41
C LYS A 117 44.02 -4.43 -2.88
N ASN A 118 43.15 -5.32 -3.38
CA ASN A 118 43.54 -6.58 -4.02
C ASN A 118 43.12 -6.56 -5.50
N PRO A 119 43.86 -5.88 -6.39
CA PRO A 119 43.51 -5.88 -7.81
C PRO A 119 43.74 -7.29 -8.40
N MET A 120 42.66 -7.91 -8.87
CA MET A 120 42.69 -9.12 -9.69
C MET A 120 43.58 -8.90 -10.93
N PRO A 121 44.46 -9.84 -11.31
CA PRO A 121 45.31 -9.68 -12.48
C PRO A 121 44.48 -9.66 -13.77
N SER A 122 44.80 -8.71 -14.65
CA SER A 122 44.09 -8.50 -15.92
C SER A 122 44.24 -9.71 -16.87
N PRO A 123 43.20 -10.09 -17.62
CA PRO A 123 43.28 -11.18 -18.58
C PRO A 123 44.19 -10.77 -19.74
N LYS A 124 45.26 -11.53 -19.97
CA LYS A 124 46.14 -11.37 -21.13
C LYS A 124 45.32 -11.57 -22.41
N GLN A 125 45.31 -10.56 -23.28
CA GLN A 125 44.81 -10.69 -24.64
C GLN A 125 45.75 -11.64 -25.40
N GLN A 126 45.20 -12.75 -25.89
CA GLN A 126 45.92 -13.64 -26.80
C GLN A 126 45.81 -13.07 -28.22
N ALA A 127 46.97 -13.04 -28.89
CA ALA A 127 47.20 -12.48 -30.22
C ALA A 127 46.61 -13.35 -31.34
#